data_AF-A6MZE2-F1
#
_entry.id   AF-A6MZE2-F1
#
_cell.length_a   1.000
_cell.length_b   1.000
_cell.length_c   1.000
_cell.angle_alpha   90.00
_cell.angle_beta   90.00
_cell.angle_gamma   90.00
#
_symmetry.space_group_name_H-M   'P 1'
#
loop_
_entity.id
_entity.type
_entity.pdbx_description
1 polymer ?
#
loop_
_entity_poly.entity_id
_entity_poly.type
_entity_poly.pdbx_seq_one_letter_code
_entity_poly.pdbx_strand_id
1 'polypeptide(L)'
;NRKVRARLREAEKKVLDARKKNVTASDGNVAYLGGFAMPNDPAEQLKLRGYHMVSGAVDIGMFRKAALEDVKRFKEAVMEIGEEEGEEDDEKDKEDDGYWSE
;
A
#
# COMPACT_ATOMS: atom_id res chain seq x y z
N ASN A 1 9.59 -14.13 -1.62
CA ASN A 1 9.14 -15.50 -1.27
C ASN A 1 8.68 -16.26 -2.52
N ARG A 2 9.37 -17.35 -2.92
CA ARG A 2 9.09 -18.10 -4.17
C ARG A 2 7.70 -18.75 -4.20
N LYS A 3 7.24 -19.28 -3.05
CA LYS A 3 5.95 -19.98 -2.95
C LYS A 3 4.77 -19.02 -3.18
N VAL A 4 4.85 -17.82 -2.62
CA VAL A 4 3.83 -16.77 -2.80
C VAL A 4 3.69 -16.38 -4.27
N ARG A 5 4.81 -16.15 -4.97
CA ARG A 5 4.79 -15.82 -6.40
C ARG A 5 4.18 -16.93 -7.26
N ALA A 6 4.45 -18.19 -6.92
CA ALA A 6 3.86 -19.33 -7.63
C ALA A 6 2.34 -19.40 -7.45
N ARG A 7 1.84 -19.20 -6.22
CA ARG A 7 0.40 -19.17 -5.93
C ARG A 7 -0.33 -18.02 -6.63
N LEU A 8 0.27 -16.83 -6.66
CA LEU A 8 -0.30 -15.68 -7.36
C LEU A 8 -0.43 -15.93 -8.86
N ARG A 9 0.59 -16.50 -9.51
CA ARG A 9 0.52 -16.87 -10.93
C ARG A 9 -0.53 -17.96 -11.21
N GLU A 10 -0.69 -18.91 -10.31
CA GLU A 10 -1.72 -19.96 -10.43
C GLU A 10 -3.12 -19.35 -10.41
N ALA A 11 -3.36 -18.39 -9.51
CA ALA A 11 -4.62 -17.66 -9.42
C ALA A 11 -4.87 -16.79 -10.67
N GLU A 12 -3.86 -16.02 -11.11
CA GLU A 12 -3.91 -15.21 -12.33
C GLU A 12 -4.31 -16.07 -13.55
N LYS A 13 -3.67 -17.23 -13.71
CA LYS A 13 -3.96 -18.15 -14.81
C LYS A 13 -5.39 -18.68 -14.77
N LYS A 14 -5.92 -19.04 -13.60
CA LYS A 14 -7.31 -19.53 -13.47
C LYS A 14 -8.33 -18.50 -13.95
N VAL A 15 -8.13 -17.23 -13.63
CA VAL A 15 -9.04 -16.15 -14.06
C VAL A 15 -8.94 -15.93 -15.58
N LEU A 16 -7.73 -15.94 -16.14
CA LEU A 16 -7.52 -15.81 -17.58
C LEU A 16 -8.10 -17.00 -18.38
N ASP A 17 -7.93 -18.22 -17.87
CA ASP A 17 -8.46 -19.43 -18.51
C ASP A 17 -9.99 -19.50 -18.43
N ALA A 18 -10.60 -19.04 -17.32
CA ALA A 18 -12.05 -18.89 -17.21
C ALA A 18 -12.61 -17.91 -18.25
N ARG A 19 -11.90 -16.79 -18.47
CA ARG A 19 -12.26 -15.80 -19.51
C ARG A 19 -12.18 -16.39 -20.93
N LYS A 20 -11.11 -17.12 -21.26
CA LYS A 20 -10.93 -17.73 -22.59
C LYS A 20 -12.01 -18.77 -22.94
N LYS A 21 -12.54 -19.46 -21.94
CA LYS A 21 -13.60 -20.47 -22.11
C LYS A 21 -14.97 -19.87 -22.41
N ASN A 22 -15.08 -18.53 -22.55
CA ASN A 22 -16.35 -17.83 -22.70
C ASN A 22 -17.37 -18.35 -21.68
N VAL A 23 -16.95 -18.49 -20.41
CA VAL A 23 -17.92 -18.51 -19.30
C VAL A 23 -18.53 -17.12 -19.31
N THR A 24 -19.53 -16.95 -20.16
CA THR A 24 -20.30 -15.73 -20.29
C THR A 24 -20.88 -15.42 -18.93
N ALA A 25 -21.04 -14.14 -18.64
CA ALA A 25 -21.64 -13.62 -17.41
C ALA A 25 -23.12 -14.06 -17.19
N SER A 26 -23.60 -15.12 -17.85
CA SER A 26 -24.90 -15.75 -17.63
C SER A 26 -25.03 -16.38 -16.25
N ASP A 27 -23.92 -16.73 -15.58
CA ASP A 27 -23.91 -17.26 -14.21
C ASP A 27 -23.49 -16.23 -13.13
N GLY A 28 -23.41 -14.94 -13.50
CA GLY A 28 -23.33 -13.82 -12.55
C GLY A 28 -22.05 -13.65 -11.73
N ASN A 29 -21.07 -14.57 -11.79
CA ASN A 29 -19.90 -14.51 -10.91
C ASN A 29 -18.56 -14.79 -11.63
N VAL A 30 -18.08 -13.82 -12.41
CA VAL A 30 -16.76 -13.87 -13.06
C VAL A 30 -15.77 -13.06 -12.23
N ALA A 31 -14.66 -13.68 -11.83
CA ALA A 31 -13.58 -12.97 -11.14
C ALA A 31 -12.85 -12.02 -12.08
N TYR A 32 -12.55 -10.81 -11.61
CA TYR A 32 -11.77 -9.82 -12.34
C TYR A 32 -10.33 -9.74 -11.80
N LEU A 33 -9.38 -9.54 -12.69
CA LEU A 33 -7.99 -9.25 -12.32
C LEU A 33 -7.79 -7.75 -12.11
N GLY A 34 -7.46 -7.40 -10.87
CA GLY A 34 -6.95 -6.09 -10.47
C GLY A 34 -5.46 -6.16 -10.10
N GLY A 35 -4.69 -5.11 -10.41
CA GLY A 35 -3.25 -5.09 -10.14
C GLY A 35 -2.70 -3.68 -9.92
N PHE A 36 -1.49 -3.62 -9.37
CA PHE A 36 -0.73 -2.40 -9.14
C PHE A 36 0.42 -2.33 -10.14
N ALA A 37 0.59 -1.19 -10.80
CA ALA A 37 1.74 -0.96 -11.66
C ALA A 37 2.99 -0.77 -10.79
N MET A 38 4.00 -1.61 -11.03
CA MET A 38 5.27 -1.60 -10.30
C MET A 38 6.41 -1.27 -11.27
N PRO A 39 7.58 -0.80 -10.80
CA PRO A 39 8.72 -0.49 -11.68
C PRO A 39 9.16 -1.68 -12.56
N ASN A 40 9.05 -2.91 -12.02
CA ASN A 40 9.40 -4.14 -12.72
C ASN A 40 8.21 -4.82 -13.42
N ASP A 41 7.02 -4.21 -13.37
CA ASP A 41 5.78 -4.74 -13.95
C ASP A 41 4.83 -3.57 -14.31
N PRO A 42 5.09 -2.89 -15.45
CA PRO A 42 4.41 -1.66 -15.80
C PRO A 42 2.96 -1.90 -16.20
N ALA A 43 2.16 -0.83 -16.15
CA ALA A 43 0.72 -0.88 -16.43
C ALA A 43 0.40 -1.46 -17.81
N GLU A 44 1.24 -1.17 -18.81
CA GLU A 44 1.10 -1.70 -20.18
C GLU A 44 1.18 -3.23 -20.21
N GLN A 45 2.14 -3.82 -19.49
CA GLN A 45 2.31 -5.27 -19.43
C GLN A 45 1.16 -5.95 -18.66
N LEU A 46 0.66 -5.31 -17.60
CA LEU A 46 -0.54 -5.79 -16.88
C LEU A 46 -1.78 -5.78 -17.79
N LYS A 47 -1.97 -4.70 -18.56
CA LYS A 47 -3.08 -4.59 -19.52
C LYS A 47 -2.99 -5.65 -20.62
N LEU A 48 -1.80 -5.85 -21.21
CA LEU A 48 -1.57 -6.88 -22.23
C LEU A 48 -1.82 -8.30 -21.71
N ARG A 49 -1.56 -8.56 -20.42
CA ARG A 49 -1.87 -9.84 -19.77
C ARG A 49 -3.36 -10.05 -19.49
N GLY A 50 -4.19 -9.02 -19.61
CA GLY A 50 -5.64 -9.12 -19.45
C GLY A 50 -6.17 -8.69 -18.09
N TYR A 51 -5.42 -7.86 -17.35
CA TYR A 51 -5.92 -7.18 -16.16
C TYR A 51 -7.01 -6.18 -16.53
N HIS A 52 -8.08 -6.13 -15.72
CA HIS A 52 -9.26 -5.29 -15.95
C HIS A 52 -9.10 -3.92 -15.29
N MET A 53 -8.46 -3.91 -14.13
CA MET A 53 -8.14 -2.71 -13.39
C MET A 53 -6.65 -2.70 -13.06
N VAL A 54 -5.99 -1.59 -13.39
CA VAL A 54 -4.60 -1.35 -13.03
C VAL A 54 -4.52 -0.02 -12.30
N SER A 55 -4.06 -0.03 -11.06
CA SER A 55 -3.82 1.17 -10.27
C SER A 55 -2.33 1.55 -10.36
N GLY A 56 -2.05 2.77 -10.80
CA GLY A 56 -0.70 3.34 -10.84
C GLY A 56 -0.36 4.15 -9.58
N ALA A 57 0.86 4.69 -9.53
CA ALA A 57 1.34 5.60 -8.48
C ALA A 57 1.34 5.01 -7.04
N VAL A 58 1.41 3.69 -6.92
CA VAL A 58 1.37 2.97 -5.64
C VAL A 58 2.68 3.14 -4.87
N ASP A 59 3.76 3.29 -5.61
CA ASP A 59 5.09 3.65 -5.14
C ASP A 59 5.09 4.94 -4.32
N ILE A 60 4.34 5.98 -4.72
CA ILE A 60 4.24 7.24 -3.96
C ILE A 60 3.72 7.01 -2.54
N GLY A 61 2.66 6.22 -2.39
CA GLY A 61 2.10 5.88 -1.09
C GLY A 61 3.07 5.04 -0.24
N MET A 62 3.77 4.10 -0.87
CA MET A 62 4.78 3.27 -0.20
C MET A 62 6.00 4.09 0.26
N PHE A 63 6.52 4.99 -0.58
CA PHE A 63 7.63 5.87 -0.23
C PHE A 63 7.25 6.84 0.88
N ARG A 64 6.07 7.45 0.83
CA ARG A 64 5.58 8.32 1.90
C ARG A 64 5.57 7.58 3.24
N LYS A 65 5.02 6.36 3.27
CA LYS A 65 4.93 5.57 4.50
C LYS A 65 6.32 5.20 5.02
N ALA A 66 7.21 4.72 4.15
CA ALA A 66 8.58 4.37 4.52
C ALA A 66 9.34 5.58 5.09
N ALA A 67 9.23 6.75 4.45
CA ALA A 67 9.87 7.98 4.95
C ALA A 67 9.33 8.43 6.31
N LEU A 68 8.01 8.36 6.51
CA LEU A 68 7.40 8.70 7.80
C LEU A 68 7.81 7.73 8.91
N GLU A 69 7.86 6.43 8.62
CA GLU A 69 8.32 5.42 9.56
C GLU A 69 9.79 5.64 9.93
N ASP A 70 10.63 6.03 8.98
CA ASP A 70 12.05 6.33 9.21
C ASP A 70 12.24 7.57 10.09
N VAL A 71 11.52 8.66 9.81
CA VAL A 71 11.51 9.87 10.65
C VAL A 71 11.01 9.57 12.06
N LYS A 72 9.97 8.74 12.20
CA LYS A 72 9.44 8.36 13.51
C LYS A 72 10.47 7.58 14.32
N ARG A 73 11.12 6.58 13.72
CA ARG A 73 12.21 5.81 14.35
C ARG A 73 13.38 6.70 14.73
N PHE A 74 13.75 7.66 13.88
CA PHE A 74 14.81 8.62 14.19
C PHE A 74 14.46 9.45 15.43
N LYS A 75 13.23 9.99 15.51
CA LYS A 75 12.77 10.75 16.70
C LYS A 75 12.77 9.90 17.96
N GLU A 76 12.25 8.66 17.89
CA GLU A 76 12.22 7.73 19.02
C GLU A 76 13.64 7.35 19.49
N ALA A 77 14.57 7.11 18.56
CA ALA A 77 15.96 6.81 18.89
C ALA A 77 16.71 7.98 19.55
N VAL A 78 16.33 9.24 19.27
CA VAL A 78 16.87 10.41 19.98
C VAL A 78 16.33 10.48 21.41
N MET A 79 15.08 10.05 21.66
CA MET A 79 14.51 10.01 23.01
C MET A 79 15.21 8.95 23.88
N GLU A 80 15.53 7.76 23.34
CA GLU A 80 16.27 6.72 24.08
C GLU A 80 17.71 7.11 24.47
N ILE A 81 18.33 8.08 23.77
CA ILE A 81 19.71 8.54 24.06
C ILE A 81 19.70 9.77 24.98
N GLY A 82 18.55 10.41 25.18
CA GLY A 82 18.40 11.65 25.96
C GLY A 82 17.78 11.48 27.35
N GLU A 83 17.37 10.28 27.75
CA GLU A 83 16.81 10.04 29.08
C GLU A 83 17.89 9.71 30.11
N GLU A 84 18.69 10.72 30.46
CA GLU A 84 19.08 10.94 31.85
C GLU A 84 18.58 12.33 32.26
N GLU A 85 17.74 12.36 33.30
CA GLU A 85 17.26 13.50 34.09
C GLU A 85 15.84 14.04 33.80
N GLY A 86 14.92 13.65 34.69
CA GLY A 86 13.95 14.58 35.28
C GLY A 86 12.48 14.20 35.13
N GLU A 87 11.95 13.47 36.13
CA GLU A 87 10.52 13.55 36.46
C GLU A 87 10.14 15.02 36.70
N GLU A 88 9.09 15.52 36.05
CA GLU A 88 8.19 16.53 36.62
C GLU A 88 6.87 16.54 35.85
N ASP A 89 5.82 16.09 36.53
CA ASP A 89 4.41 16.37 36.22
C ASP A 89 4.22 17.88 36.00
N ASP A 90 3.46 18.26 34.96
CA ASP A 90 2.56 19.41 35.10
C ASP A 90 1.44 19.37 34.04
N GLU A 91 0.28 18.95 34.52
CA GLU A 91 -1.04 19.13 33.93
C GLU A 91 -1.31 20.64 33.78
N LYS A 92 -1.52 21.12 32.54
CA LYS A 92 -2.21 22.39 32.28
C LYS A 92 -2.88 22.40 30.92
N ASP A 93 -4.18 22.16 30.95
CA ASP A 93 -5.14 22.72 30.01
C ASP A 93 -4.79 24.20 29.73
N LYS A 94 -4.58 24.53 28.45
CA LYS A 94 -4.84 25.86 27.90
C LYS A 94 -5.16 25.74 26.42
N GLU A 95 -6.45 25.83 26.15
CA GLU A 95 -7.04 26.39 24.93
C GLU A 95 -6.17 27.55 24.42
N ASP A 96 -5.76 27.50 23.15
CA ASP A 96 -5.74 28.71 22.31
C ASP A 96 -5.75 28.30 20.83
N ASP A 97 -6.97 28.32 20.31
CA ASP A 97 -7.31 28.30 18.90
C ASP A 97 -6.75 29.56 18.22
N GLY A 98 -5.90 29.42 17.20
CA GLY A 98 -5.47 30.62 16.46
C GLY A 98 -4.34 30.52 15.43
N TYR A 99 -3.93 29.34 14.97
CA TYR A 99 -2.79 29.23 14.05
C TYR A 99 -3.15 28.75 12.62
N TRP A 100 -4.41 28.85 12.20
CA TRP A 100 -4.83 28.54 10.82
C TRP A 100 -5.92 29.47 10.30
N SER A 101 -5.71 30.78 10.43
CA SER A 101 -6.49 31.76 9.67
C SER A 101 -5.56 32.73 8.98
N GLU A 102 -5.09 32.32 7.80
CA GLU A 102 -4.81 33.17 6.63
C GLU A 102 -4.74 32.32 5.36
#